data_AF-M4BJT7-F1
#
_entry.id   AF-M4BJT7-F1
#
_cell.length_a   1.000
_cell.length_b   1.000
_cell.length_c   1.000
_cell.angle_alpha   90.00
_cell.angle_beta   90.00
_cell.angle_gamma   90.00
#
_symmetry.space_group_name_H-M   'P 1'
#
loop_
_entity.id
_entity.type
_entity.pdbx_description
1 polymer ?
#
loop_
_entity_poly.entity_id
_entity_poly.type
_entity_poly.pdbx_seq_one_letter_code
_entity_poly.pdbx_strand_id
1 'polypeptide(L)'
;MTLRLRQLQVIHRHGDRTPLINIFQGSNKIQLEKDEAQLWDRHLPTPLQRARLGSRFSVQSSADASSAFQQRPFGYLTTRGIEQMTMRGQWLRQLCEDEELQLDAVTTEKLQVYSSAYTRTQLSVQALLDGMLSDQCQSIPSVRVLPPEEDIINTYAIFPEIKKLKVDLERDDAEFAAREHEVAPIKHELMRLFPAVHSGQLPFNWLNAADYFVCRRAHQAPYIPGTELHADVTERHLGFRFHQLVAGRLMHNVLLELLHSSFWRTTAESSSLVLD
;
A
#
# COMPACT_ATOMS: atom_id res chain seq x y z
N MET A 1 13.27 -23.52 -29.62
CA MET A 1 13.25 -22.08 -29.22
C MET A 1 13.14 -22.05 -27.72
N THR A 2 14.09 -21.45 -27.02
CA THR A 2 14.02 -21.24 -25.56
C THR A 2 13.40 -19.87 -25.28
N LEU A 3 12.43 -19.82 -24.37
CA LEU A 3 11.87 -18.54 -23.90
C LEU A 3 12.91 -17.85 -23.00
N ARG A 4 12.96 -16.51 -23.05
CA ARG A 4 13.85 -15.70 -22.21
C ARG A 4 13.07 -14.53 -21.63
N LEU A 5 13.23 -14.27 -20.33
CA LEU A 5 12.67 -13.10 -19.66
C LEU A 5 13.26 -11.80 -20.23
N ARG A 6 12.39 -10.89 -20.70
CA ARG A 6 12.78 -9.60 -21.32
C ARG A 6 12.50 -8.39 -20.43
N GLN A 7 11.52 -8.50 -19.55
CA GLN A 7 11.07 -7.42 -18.69
C GLN A 7 10.44 -8.00 -17.43
N LEU A 8 10.77 -7.42 -16.28
CA LEU A 8 10.15 -7.71 -15.00
C LEU A 8 9.43 -6.44 -14.51
N GLN A 9 8.16 -6.56 -14.16
CA GLN A 9 7.42 -5.52 -13.47
C GLN A 9 6.96 -6.06 -12.13
N VAL A 10 7.30 -5.33 -11.06
CA VAL A 10 6.95 -5.71 -9.70
C VAL A 10 5.98 -4.70 -9.14
N ILE A 11 4.76 -5.14 -8.90
CA ILE A 11 3.74 -4.37 -8.19
C ILE A 11 3.55 -5.03 -6.84
N HIS A 12 3.72 -4.26 -5.77
CA HIS A 12 3.58 -4.76 -4.42
C HIS A 12 2.78 -3.80 -3.56
N ARG A 13 2.02 -4.37 -2.62
CA ARG A 13 1.54 -3.60 -1.46
C ARG A 13 2.71 -3.31 -0.53
N HIS A 14 2.60 -2.24 0.25
CA HIS A 14 3.47 -1.99 1.39
C HIS A 14 3.50 -3.19 2.37
N GLY A 15 4.53 -3.26 3.21
CA GLY A 15 4.60 -4.24 4.30
C GLY A 15 3.62 -3.95 5.43
N ASP A 16 3.71 -4.75 6.49
CA ASP A 16 2.97 -4.59 7.75
C ASP A 16 3.09 -3.16 8.31
N ARG A 17 1.99 -2.67 8.89
CA ARG A 17 1.86 -1.29 9.36
C ARG A 17 0.94 -1.19 10.57
N THR A 18 1.07 -0.09 11.28
CA THR A 18 0.11 0.30 12.32
C THR A 18 -1.26 0.67 11.71
N PRO A 19 -2.34 0.70 12.52
CA PRO A 19 -3.66 1.10 12.06
C PRO A 19 -3.67 2.50 11.46
N LEU A 20 -4.55 2.79 10.52
CA LEU A 20 -4.69 4.08 9.85
C LEU A 20 -5.15 5.19 10.79
N ILE A 21 -5.95 4.84 11.81
CA ILE A 21 -6.56 5.78 12.75
C ILE A 21 -6.43 5.31 14.18
N ASN A 22 -6.49 6.25 15.13
CA ASN A 22 -6.70 5.92 16.53
C ASN A 22 -8.19 5.69 16.78
N ILE A 23 -8.58 4.46 17.10
CA ILE A 23 -10.01 4.13 17.32
C ILE A 23 -10.60 4.78 18.60
N PHE A 24 -9.76 5.39 19.42
CA PHE A 24 -10.13 6.16 20.61
C PHE A 24 -10.06 7.68 20.39
N GLN A 25 -9.68 8.14 19.19
CA GLN A 25 -9.45 9.57 18.88
C GLN A 25 -10.65 10.45 19.26
N GLY A 26 -10.39 11.50 20.03
CA GLY A 26 -11.39 12.52 20.37
C GLY A 26 -12.52 12.00 21.26
N SER A 27 -12.45 10.74 21.71
CA SER A 27 -13.39 10.22 22.69
C SER A 27 -13.16 10.91 24.04
N ASN A 28 -14.13 10.81 24.95
CA ASN A 28 -13.95 11.29 26.33
C ASN A 28 -12.90 10.48 27.13
N LYS A 29 -12.22 9.51 26.50
CA LYS A 29 -11.24 8.60 27.11
C LYS A 29 -9.81 8.96 26.69
N ILE A 30 -9.38 10.18 27.05
CA ILE A 30 -8.05 10.74 26.70
C ILE A 30 -6.90 9.78 27.04
N GLN A 31 -6.99 9.07 28.17
CA GLN A 31 -5.94 8.12 28.56
C GLN A 31 -5.84 6.94 27.58
N LEU A 32 -6.97 6.36 27.16
CA LEU A 32 -6.95 5.26 26.19
C LEU A 32 -6.44 5.70 24.83
N GLU A 33 -6.73 6.94 24.42
CA GLU A 33 -6.17 7.51 23.19
C GLU A 33 -4.64 7.57 23.24
N LYS A 34 -4.07 7.98 24.39
CA LYS A 34 -2.62 8.02 24.61
C LYS A 34 -2.02 6.60 24.68
N ASP A 35 -2.67 5.70 25.40
CA ASP A 35 -2.21 4.31 25.54
C ASP A 35 -2.19 3.60 24.19
N GLU A 36 -3.20 3.85 23.34
CA GLU A 36 -3.27 3.34 21.97
C GLU A 36 -2.08 3.86 21.13
N ALA A 37 -1.78 5.16 21.20
CA ALA A 37 -0.63 5.72 20.49
C ALA A 37 0.70 5.11 20.98
N GLN A 38 0.86 4.94 22.29
CA GLN A 38 2.06 4.33 22.86
C GLN A 38 2.21 2.86 22.47
N LEU A 39 1.12 2.09 22.41
CA LEU A 39 1.11 0.72 21.95
C LEU A 39 1.68 0.62 20.54
N TRP A 40 1.18 1.44 19.61
CA TRP A 40 1.58 1.38 18.21
C TRP A 40 2.98 1.94 17.94
N ASP A 41 3.43 2.97 18.67
CA ASP A 41 4.77 3.55 18.47
C ASP A 41 5.89 2.52 18.74
N ARG A 42 5.67 1.56 19.66
CA ARG A 42 6.63 0.48 19.97
C ARG A 42 6.91 -0.46 18.80
N HIS A 43 6.00 -0.53 17.82
CA HIS A 43 6.17 -1.37 16.63
C HIS A 43 6.87 -0.65 15.48
N LEU A 44 7.11 0.66 15.61
CA LEU A 44 7.71 1.46 14.56
C LEU A 44 9.23 1.28 14.53
N PRO A 45 9.85 1.37 13.34
CA PRO A 45 11.29 1.29 13.21
C PRO A 45 11.98 2.46 13.92
N THR A 46 13.14 2.19 14.48
CA THR A 46 14.00 3.21 15.09
C THR A 46 14.43 4.27 14.07
N PRO A 47 14.79 5.49 14.50
CA PRO A 47 15.34 6.50 13.60
C PRO A 47 16.56 6.00 12.80
N LEU A 48 17.42 5.20 13.42
CA LEU A 48 18.60 4.62 12.78
C LEU A 48 18.25 3.66 11.64
N GLN A 49 17.28 2.76 11.85
CA GLN A 49 16.82 1.85 10.79
C GLN A 49 16.25 2.62 9.59
N ARG A 50 15.47 3.69 9.84
CA ARG A 50 14.95 4.55 8.76
C ARG A 50 16.06 5.30 8.04
N ALA A 51 17.02 5.84 8.78
CA ALA A 51 18.17 6.55 8.21
C ALA A 51 19.00 5.64 7.29
N ARG A 52 19.23 4.37 7.69
CA ARG A 52 19.95 3.38 6.87
C ARG A 52 19.29 3.16 5.51
N LEU A 53 17.96 2.97 5.50
CA LEU A 53 17.21 2.79 4.25
C LEU A 53 17.23 4.07 3.39
N GLY A 54 17.04 5.23 4.03
CA GLY A 54 17.03 6.53 3.36
C GLY A 54 18.38 6.95 2.78
N SER A 55 19.49 6.59 3.43
CA SER A 55 20.84 6.90 2.92
C SER A 55 21.20 6.07 1.71
N ARG A 56 20.68 4.84 1.63
CA ARG A 56 20.95 3.94 0.50
C ARG A 56 20.03 4.23 -0.68
N PHE A 57 18.74 4.50 -0.47
CA PHE A 57 17.80 4.71 -1.57
C PHE A 57 17.09 6.06 -1.40
N SER A 58 17.57 7.09 -2.10
CA SER A 58 17.00 8.44 -1.99
C SER A 58 15.55 8.48 -2.49
N VAL A 59 14.70 9.24 -1.79
CA VAL A 59 13.31 9.51 -2.22
C VAL A 59 13.26 10.88 -2.87
N GLN A 60 12.81 10.93 -4.12
CA GLN A 60 12.62 12.14 -4.89
C GLN A 60 11.13 12.47 -4.90
N SER A 61 10.77 13.56 -4.24
CA SER A 61 9.40 14.09 -4.19
C SER A 61 9.33 15.41 -4.92
N SER A 62 8.27 15.63 -5.70
CA SER A 62 7.88 16.99 -6.08
C SER A 62 7.49 17.77 -4.81
N ALA A 63 7.72 19.09 -4.81
CA ALA A 63 7.54 19.95 -3.63
C ALA A 63 6.08 19.96 -3.10
N ASP A 64 5.12 19.49 -3.89
CA ASP A 64 3.68 19.54 -3.59
C ASP A 64 3.10 18.23 -3.01
N ALA A 65 3.90 17.17 -2.85
CA ALA A 65 3.44 15.92 -2.26
C ALA A 65 3.30 16.07 -0.72
N SER A 66 2.21 16.70 -0.29
CA SER A 66 1.91 16.93 1.12
C SER A 66 1.79 15.63 1.91
N SER A 67 2.59 15.50 2.96
CA SER A 67 2.58 14.42 3.95
C SER A 67 1.38 14.47 4.92
N ALA A 68 0.41 15.37 4.68
CA ALA A 68 -0.72 15.65 5.56
C ALA A 68 -1.65 14.46 5.87
N PHE A 69 -1.48 13.32 5.20
CA PHE A 69 -2.35 12.16 5.33
C PHE A 69 -1.94 11.16 6.43
N GLN A 70 -0.84 11.37 7.16
CA GLN A 70 -0.38 10.42 8.17
C GLN A 70 0.00 11.13 9.48
N GLN A 71 -0.61 10.69 10.58
CA GLN A 71 -0.27 11.13 11.93
C GLN A 71 0.42 9.99 12.68
N ARG A 72 1.72 10.14 12.98
CA ARG A 72 2.47 9.13 13.73
C ARG A 72 1.78 8.88 15.10
N PRO A 73 1.59 7.62 15.51
CA PRO A 73 2.10 6.38 14.91
C PRO A 73 1.22 5.75 13.83
N PHE A 74 0.05 6.29 13.54
CA PHE A 74 -0.98 5.68 12.72
C PHE A 74 -0.68 5.72 11.21
N GLY A 75 -0.84 4.57 10.57
CA GLY A 75 -0.58 4.34 9.14
C GLY A 75 0.90 4.19 8.78
N TYR A 76 1.81 4.11 9.76
CA TYR A 76 3.25 3.98 9.52
C TYR A 76 3.68 2.52 9.37
N LEU A 77 4.68 2.31 8.51
CA LEU A 77 5.31 1.00 8.33
C LEU A 77 6.00 0.57 9.64
N THR A 78 5.82 -0.68 10.03
CA THR A 78 6.42 -1.25 11.25
C THR A 78 7.80 -1.84 10.94
N THR A 79 8.56 -2.20 11.98
CA THR A 79 9.81 -2.97 11.81
C THR A 79 9.54 -4.29 11.10
N ARG A 80 8.45 -4.98 11.47
CA ARG A 80 7.99 -6.20 10.79
C ARG A 80 7.70 -5.94 9.30
N GLY A 81 7.11 -4.79 8.98
CA GLY A 81 6.85 -4.38 7.60
C GLY A 81 8.13 -4.21 6.79
N ILE A 82 9.18 -3.65 7.38
CA ILE A 82 10.51 -3.58 6.75
C ILE A 82 11.04 -4.99 6.48
N GLU A 83 11.02 -5.87 7.48
CA GLU A 83 11.52 -7.26 7.34
C GLU A 83 10.79 -8.02 6.23
N GLN A 84 9.45 -7.92 6.18
CA GLN A 84 8.65 -8.52 5.12
C GLN A 84 9.07 -8.07 3.73
N MET A 85 9.32 -6.76 3.57
CA MET A 85 9.69 -6.20 2.28
C MET A 85 11.11 -6.57 1.89
N THR A 86 12.05 -6.58 2.85
CA THR A 86 13.42 -7.05 2.63
C THR A 86 13.45 -8.53 2.23
N MET A 87 12.69 -9.41 2.91
CA MET A 87 12.59 -10.82 2.53
C MET A 87 12.00 -10.99 1.12
N ARG A 88 10.99 -10.19 0.76
CA ARG A 88 10.42 -10.20 -0.60
C ARG A 88 11.45 -9.74 -1.64
N GLY A 89 12.28 -8.75 -1.31
CA GLY A 89 13.39 -8.32 -2.14
C GLY A 89 14.42 -9.41 -2.37
N GLN A 90 14.80 -10.14 -1.30
CA GLN A 90 15.72 -11.27 -1.39
C GLN A 90 15.17 -12.38 -2.28
N TRP A 91 13.88 -12.68 -2.16
CA TRP A 91 13.21 -13.65 -3.03
C TRP A 91 13.22 -13.22 -4.51
N LEU A 92 12.97 -11.92 -4.79
CA LEU A 92 13.06 -11.39 -6.15
C LEU A 92 14.48 -11.42 -6.71
N ARG A 93 15.50 -11.23 -5.86
CA ARG A 93 16.90 -11.39 -6.27
C ARG A 93 17.14 -12.82 -6.73
N GLN A 94 16.75 -13.82 -5.94
CA GLN A 94 16.89 -15.22 -6.31
C GLN A 94 16.19 -15.53 -7.64
N LEU A 95 14.95 -15.06 -7.83
CA LEU A 95 14.22 -15.23 -9.08
C LEU A 95 14.98 -14.61 -10.27
N CYS A 96 15.57 -13.43 -10.09
CA CYS A 96 16.37 -12.79 -11.13
C CYS A 96 17.64 -13.59 -11.44
N GLU A 97 18.32 -14.12 -10.41
CA GLU A 97 19.51 -14.96 -10.57
C GLU A 97 19.18 -16.26 -11.34
N ASP A 98 18.07 -16.91 -11.01
CA ASP A 98 17.58 -18.14 -11.67
C ASP A 98 17.24 -17.89 -13.16
N GLU A 99 16.80 -16.68 -13.49
CA GLU A 99 16.49 -16.22 -14.86
C GLU A 99 17.68 -15.55 -15.58
N GLU A 100 18.89 -15.67 -15.01
CA GLU A 100 20.13 -15.07 -15.52
C GLU A 100 20.04 -13.54 -15.74
N LEU A 101 19.19 -12.86 -14.96
CA LEU A 101 19.08 -11.41 -14.93
C LEU A 101 20.11 -10.81 -13.97
N GLN A 102 21.16 -10.22 -14.55
CA GLN A 102 22.23 -9.56 -13.79
C GLN A 102 21.77 -8.20 -13.23
N LEU A 103 21.10 -8.20 -12.08
CA LEU A 103 20.62 -6.99 -11.40
C LEU A 103 21.74 -5.98 -11.10
N ASP A 104 22.95 -6.46 -10.78
CA ASP A 104 24.10 -5.61 -10.45
C ASP A 104 24.64 -4.80 -11.65
N ALA A 105 24.33 -5.24 -12.87
CA ALA A 105 24.68 -4.57 -14.12
C ALA A 105 23.55 -3.67 -14.66
N VAL A 106 22.41 -3.59 -13.96
CA VAL A 106 21.28 -2.75 -14.35
C VAL A 106 21.59 -1.30 -14.03
N THR A 107 21.56 -0.46 -15.06
CA THR A 107 21.73 0.99 -14.92
C THR A 107 20.41 1.64 -14.46
N THR A 108 20.49 2.86 -13.94
CA THR A 108 19.33 3.65 -13.50
C THR A 108 18.30 3.89 -14.60
N GLU A 109 18.69 3.84 -15.87
CA GLU A 109 17.76 3.99 -17.00
C GLU A 109 16.94 2.71 -17.24
N LYS A 110 17.45 1.56 -16.80
CA LYS A 110 16.82 0.24 -16.95
C LYS A 110 16.02 -0.18 -15.72
N LEU A 111 16.28 0.44 -14.56
CA LEU A 111 15.53 0.23 -13.32
C LEU A 111 14.76 1.47 -12.93
N GLN A 112 13.44 1.44 -13.14
CA GLN A 112 12.55 2.51 -12.74
C GLN A 112 11.80 2.12 -11.46
N VAL A 113 11.78 3.03 -10.49
CA VAL A 113 11.16 2.80 -9.18
C VAL A 113 10.20 3.94 -8.86
N TYR A 114 8.94 3.58 -8.62
CA TYR A 114 7.87 4.52 -8.32
C TYR A 114 7.20 4.17 -7.00
N SER A 115 6.70 5.19 -6.30
CA SER A 115 5.90 5.05 -5.08
C SER A 115 4.82 6.12 -5.03
N SER A 116 3.71 5.82 -4.34
CA SER A 116 2.78 6.86 -3.88
C SER A 116 3.43 7.78 -2.82
N ALA A 117 2.75 8.87 -2.49
CA ALA A 117 3.21 9.87 -1.51
C ALA A 117 3.23 9.40 -0.04
N TYR A 118 2.76 8.19 0.26
CA TYR A 118 2.74 7.68 1.63
C TYR A 118 4.13 7.23 2.11
N THR A 119 4.54 7.66 3.30
CA THR A 119 5.79 7.23 3.92
C THR A 119 5.89 5.70 4.04
N ARG A 120 4.77 5.01 4.29
CA ARG A 120 4.76 3.54 4.36
C ARG A 120 5.11 2.86 3.05
N THR A 121 4.73 3.42 1.89
CA THR A 121 5.05 2.84 0.59
C THR A 121 6.49 3.16 0.20
N GLN A 122 6.95 4.38 0.47
CA GLN A 122 8.34 4.79 0.27
C GLN A 122 9.30 3.90 1.08
N LEU A 123 9.07 3.73 2.38
CA LEU A 123 9.89 2.84 3.21
C LEU A 123 9.80 1.38 2.77
N SER A 124 8.63 0.93 2.30
CA SER A 124 8.47 -0.45 1.80
C SER A 124 9.30 -0.72 0.57
N VAL A 125 9.33 0.21 -0.39
CA VAL A 125 10.12 0.03 -1.61
C VAL A 125 11.61 0.15 -1.31
N GLN A 126 12.03 1.04 -0.42
CA GLN A 126 13.43 1.10 0.04
C GLN A 126 13.84 -0.23 0.71
N ALA A 127 13.00 -0.81 1.57
CA ALA A 127 13.26 -2.09 2.21
C ALA A 127 13.28 -3.26 1.21
N LEU A 128 12.41 -3.24 0.19
CA LEU A 128 12.42 -4.19 -0.91
C LEU A 128 13.75 -4.12 -1.68
N LEU A 129 14.16 -2.91 -2.08
CA LEU A 129 15.42 -2.69 -2.79
C LEU A 129 16.63 -3.09 -1.95
N ASP A 130 16.59 -2.88 -0.64
CA ASP A 130 17.65 -3.30 0.30
C ASP A 130 17.89 -4.82 0.23
N GLY A 131 16.80 -5.60 0.14
CA GLY A 131 16.86 -7.04 -0.04
C GLY A 131 17.15 -7.48 -1.48
N MET A 132 16.73 -6.70 -2.48
CA MET A 132 16.82 -7.06 -3.90
C MET A 132 18.17 -6.71 -4.52
N LEU A 133 18.80 -5.60 -4.14
CA LEU A 133 20.04 -5.10 -4.76
C LEU A 133 21.27 -5.31 -3.88
N SER A 134 22.34 -5.85 -4.45
CA SER A 134 23.59 -6.07 -3.72
C SER A 134 24.28 -4.74 -3.40
N ASP A 135 25.23 -4.76 -2.45
CA ASP A 135 26.05 -3.60 -2.14
C ASP A 135 27.04 -3.24 -3.27
N GLN A 136 27.18 -4.11 -4.27
CA GLN A 136 28.06 -3.94 -5.42
C GLN A 136 27.32 -3.39 -6.64
N CYS A 137 26.02 -3.08 -6.51
CA CYS A 137 25.22 -2.53 -7.59
C CYS A 137 25.84 -1.21 -8.10
N GLN A 138 26.17 -1.16 -9.39
CA GLN A 138 26.90 -0.05 -9.99
C GLN A 138 26.12 1.27 -9.95
N SER A 139 24.78 1.18 -9.92
CA SER A 139 23.90 2.32 -9.84
C SER A 139 22.83 2.10 -8.78
N ILE A 140 22.69 3.07 -7.89
CA ILE A 140 21.69 3.05 -6.82
C ILE A 140 20.46 3.81 -7.33
N PRO A 141 19.30 3.16 -7.49
CA PRO A 141 18.10 3.82 -7.99
C PRO A 141 17.55 4.80 -6.95
N SER A 142 16.99 5.92 -7.45
CA SER A 142 16.13 6.79 -6.65
C SER A 142 14.68 6.29 -6.71
N VAL A 143 13.95 6.47 -5.61
CA VAL A 143 12.50 6.23 -5.53
C VAL A 143 11.79 7.50 -5.97
N ARG A 144 11.09 7.46 -7.09
CA ARG A 144 10.29 8.60 -7.57
C ARG A 144 8.90 8.55 -6.97
N VAL A 145 8.51 9.62 -6.28
CA VAL A 145 7.15 9.78 -5.77
C VAL A 145 6.28 10.36 -6.88
N LEU A 146 5.23 9.65 -7.26
CA LEU A 146 4.28 10.13 -8.26
C LEU A 146 3.48 11.30 -7.69
N PRO A 147 3.30 12.40 -8.44
CA PRO A 147 2.42 13.47 -8.02
C PRO A 147 0.96 12.97 -7.99
N PRO A 148 0.07 13.54 -7.16
CA PRO A 148 -1.29 13.01 -6.96
C PRO A 148 -2.10 12.81 -8.25
N GLU A 149 -1.90 13.66 -9.25
CA GLU A 149 -2.54 13.61 -10.57
C GLU A 149 -2.02 12.49 -11.47
N GLU A 150 -0.83 11.95 -11.20
CA GLU A 150 -0.19 10.84 -11.93
C GLU A 150 -0.03 9.58 -11.07
N ASP A 151 -0.48 9.59 -9.81
CA ASP A 151 -0.42 8.46 -8.87
C ASP A 151 -1.39 7.32 -9.28
N ILE A 152 -1.06 6.65 -10.39
CA ILE A 152 -1.75 5.47 -10.91
C ILE A 152 -1.86 4.33 -9.88
N ILE A 153 -1.03 4.38 -8.82
CA ILE A 153 -0.99 3.42 -7.72
C ILE A 153 -2.11 3.73 -6.71
N ASN A 154 -2.47 5.01 -6.53
CA ASN A 154 -3.55 5.45 -5.67
C ASN A 154 -4.83 5.80 -6.45
N THR A 155 -5.52 4.77 -6.91
CA THR A 155 -6.71 4.85 -7.77
C THR A 155 -7.86 5.68 -7.17
N TYR A 156 -7.97 5.80 -5.85
CA TYR A 156 -9.06 6.57 -5.23
C TYR A 156 -8.91 8.09 -5.35
N ALA A 157 -7.67 8.59 -5.45
CA ALA A 157 -7.40 10.03 -5.55
C ALA A 157 -7.70 10.55 -6.97
N ILE A 158 -7.41 9.72 -7.98
CA ILE A 158 -7.48 10.11 -9.40
C ILE A 158 -8.87 9.90 -9.99
N PHE A 159 -9.63 8.92 -9.51
CA PHE A 159 -10.88 8.50 -10.13
C PHE A 159 -12.10 8.80 -9.23
N PRO A 160 -12.62 10.04 -9.23
CA PRO A 160 -13.81 10.40 -8.45
C PRO A 160 -15.04 9.55 -8.83
N GLU A 161 -15.07 8.99 -10.04
CA GLU A 161 -16.09 8.04 -10.45
C GLU A 161 -16.15 6.76 -9.61
N ILE A 162 -15.09 6.39 -8.87
CA ILE A 162 -15.15 5.26 -7.93
C ILE A 162 -16.14 5.55 -6.81
N LYS A 163 -16.24 6.81 -6.37
CA LYS A 163 -17.26 7.22 -5.38
C LYS A 163 -18.66 7.05 -5.97
N LYS A 164 -18.85 7.41 -7.24
CA LYS A 164 -20.11 7.23 -7.95
C LYS A 164 -20.44 5.74 -8.14
N LEU A 165 -19.48 4.93 -8.57
CA LEU A 165 -19.62 3.49 -8.73
C LEU A 165 -20.03 2.81 -7.42
N LYS A 166 -19.46 3.24 -6.30
CA LYS A 166 -19.88 2.77 -4.98
C LYS A 166 -21.35 3.06 -4.69
N VAL A 167 -21.82 4.27 -4.97
CA VAL A 167 -23.23 4.65 -4.79
C VAL A 167 -24.13 3.87 -5.74
N ASP A 168 -23.71 3.69 -7.00
CA ASP A 168 -24.47 2.95 -8.00
C ASP A 168 -24.55 1.46 -7.63
N LEU A 169 -23.48 0.83 -7.13
CA LEU A 169 -23.52 -0.56 -6.65
C LEU A 169 -24.43 -0.74 -5.43
N GLU A 170 -24.38 0.18 -4.47
CA GLU A 170 -25.28 0.13 -3.30
C GLU A 170 -26.77 0.25 -3.70
N ARG A 171 -27.07 0.90 -4.84
CA ARG A 171 -28.43 1.09 -5.35
C ARG A 171 -28.88 -0.03 -6.28
N ASP A 172 -28.04 -0.43 -7.23
CA ASP A 172 -28.43 -1.18 -8.42
C ASP A 172 -28.00 -2.66 -8.36
N ASP A 173 -27.08 -3.03 -7.47
CA ASP A 173 -26.60 -4.41 -7.32
C ASP A 173 -27.31 -5.13 -6.15
N ALA A 174 -28.17 -6.08 -6.50
CA ALA A 174 -28.98 -6.83 -5.53
C ALA A 174 -28.13 -7.70 -4.60
N GLU A 175 -27.01 -8.26 -5.07
CA GLU A 175 -26.11 -9.07 -4.24
C GLU A 175 -25.39 -8.17 -3.23
N PHE A 176 -24.91 -7.02 -3.68
CA PHE A 176 -24.28 -6.02 -2.83
C PHE A 176 -25.24 -5.51 -1.76
N ALA A 177 -26.46 -5.13 -2.15
CA ALA A 177 -27.48 -4.65 -1.23
C ALA A 177 -27.89 -5.72 -0.19
N ALA A 178 -28.08 -6.98 -0.63
CA ALA A 178 -28.37 -8.09 0.28
C ALA A 178 -27.24 -8.31 1.29
N ARG A 179 -25.98 -8.23 0.84
CA ARG A 179 -24.81 -8.38 1.69
C ARG A 179 -24.69 -7.23 2.70
N GLU A 180 -24.92 -5.99 2.29
CA GLU A 180 -24.96 -4.84 3.20
C GLU A 180 -26.04 -5.01 4.28
N HIS A 181 -27.22 -5.52 3.92
CA HIS A 181 -28.29 -5.81 4.87
C HIS A 181 -27.89 -6.90 5.87
N GLU A 182 -27.28 -7.99 5.40
CA GLU A 182 -26.81 -9.10 6.24
C GLU A 182 -25.80 -8.63 7.30
N VAL A 183 -24.87 -7.75 6.93
CA VAL A 183 -23.83 -7.25 7.87
C VAL A 183 -24.26 -6.02 8.67
N ALA A 184 -25.47 -5.49 8.46
CA ALA A 184 -25.95 -4.29 9.15
C ALA A 184 -25.99 -4.44 10.68
N PRO A 185 -26.39 -5.57 11.29
CA PRO A 185 -26.32 -5.75 12.74
C PRO A 185 -24.89 -5.64 13.28
N ILE A 186 -23.92 -6.19 12.55
CA ILE A 186 -22.49 -6.14 12.92
C ILE A 186 -21.99 -4.70 12.84
N LYS A 187 -22.36 -3.97 11.77
CA LYS A 187 -22.05 -2.54 11.63
C LYS A 187 -22.56 -1.75 12.84
N HIS A 188 -23.82 -1.93 13.22
CA HIS A 188 -24.41 -1.23 14.36
C HIS A 188 -23.67 -1.53 15.67
N GLU A 189 -23.30 -2.79 15.88
CA GLU A 189 -22.59 -3.19 17.09
C GLU A 189 -21.16 -2.63 17.13
N LEU A 190 -20.44 -2.66 16.01
CA LEU A 190 -19.13 -2.02 15.91
C LEU A 190 -19.20 -0.50 16.09
N MET A 191 -20.23 0.16 15.55
CA MET A 191 -20.46 1.60 15.78
C MET A 191 -20.66 1.92 17.27
N ARG A 192 -21.28 1.01 18.02
CA ARG A 192 -21.47 1.14 19.47
C ARG A 192 -20.19 0.87 20.25
N LEU A 193 -19.39 -0.12 19.82
CA LEU A 193 -18.20 -0.58 20.52
C LEU A 193 -16.95 0.29 20.26
N PHE A 194 -16.81 0.84 19.04
CA PHE A 194 -15.66 1.67 18.68
C PHE A 194 -15.79 3.09 19.25
N PRO A 195 -14.93 3.51 20.20
CA PRO A 195 -15.17 4.73 20.96
C PRO A 195 -15.24 6.00 20.12
N ALA A 196 -14.32 6.20 19.17
CA ALA A 196 -14.33 7.38 18.31
C ALA A 196 -15.53 7.43 17.37
N VAL A 197 -16.07 6.26 16.98
CA VAL A 197 -17.28 6.18 16.16
C VAL A 197 -18.52 6.44 17.01
N HIS A 198 -18.60 5.80 18.19
CA HIS A 198 -19.71 5.96 19.12
C HIS A 198 -19.85 7.42 19.60
N SER A 199 -18.73 8.11 19.84
CA SER A 199 -18.72 9.51 20.25
C SER A 199 -18.91 10.50 19.08
N GLY A 200 -19.16 10.01 17.86
CA GLY A 200 -19.39 10.84 16.68
C GLY A 200 -18.16 11.60 16.17
N GLN A 201 -16.96 11.27 16.65
CA GLN A 201 -15.72 11.92 16.23
C GLN A 201 -15.24 11.42 14.88
N LEU A 202 -15.52 10.14 14.59
CA LEU A 202 -15.20 9.51 13.33
C LEU A 202 -16.45 8.86 12.72
N PRO A 203 -16.70 9.01 11.41
CA PRO A 203 -17.72 8.22 10.75
C PRO A 203 -17.30 6.75 10.72
N PHE A 204 -18.28 5.85 10.78
CA PHE A 204 -18.02 4.43 10.56
C PHE A 204 -17.54 4.18 9.13
N ASN A 205 -16.49 3.36 9.00
CA ASN A 205 -15.96 2.92 7.72
C ASN A 205 -15.47 1.47 7.84
N TRP A 206 -15.95 0.59 6.97
CA TRP A 206 -15.51 -0.81 6.91
C TRP A 206 -14.00 -0.97 6.71
N LEU A 207 -13.37 -0.04 6.00
CA LEU A 207 -11.91 -0.02 5.85
C LEU A 207 -11.22 0.13 7.21
N ASN A 208 -11.64 1.12 8.00
CA ASN A 208 -11.06 1.37 9.33
C ASN A 208 -11.37 0.23 10.31
N ALA A 209 -12.58 -0.35 10.22
CA ALA A 209 -12.98 -1.48 11.05
C ALA A 209 -12.13 -2.73 10.78
N ALA A 210 -11.96 -3.12 9.51
CA ALA A 210 -11.11 -4.26 9.19
C ALA A 210 -9.64 -3.97 9.50
N ASP A 211 -9.18 -2.75 9.25
CA ASP A 211 -7.82 -2.32 9.54
C ASP A 211 -7.47 -2.47 11.02
N TYR A 212 -8.40 -2.08 11.89
CA TYR A 212 -8.31 -2.32 13.32
C TYR A 212 -8.07 -3.80 13.67
N PHE A 213 -8.85 -4.72 13.09
CA PHE A 213 -8.73 -6.15 13.37
C PHE A 213 -7.45 -6.76 12.80
N VAL A 214 -7.09 -6.40 11.57
CA VAL A 214 -5.90 -6.89 10.87
C VAL A 214 -4.64 -6.47 11.60
N CYS A 215 -4.49 -5.19 11.93
CA CYS A 215 -3.30 -4.70 12.64
C CYS A 215 -3.19 -5.34 14.03
N ARG A 216 -4.27 -5.44 14.79
CA ARG A 216 -4.20 -6.06 16.12
C ARG A 216 -3.85 -7.53 16.07
N ARG A 217 -4.41 -8.30 15.13
CA ARG A 217 -4.04 -9.71 14.93
C ARG A 217 -2.59 -9.87 14.52
N ALA A 218 -2.11 -9.04 13.59
CA ALA A 218 -0.72 -9.06 13.14
C ALA A 218 0.26 -8.81 14.29
N HIS A 219 -0.10 -7.94 15.23
CA HIS A 219 0.76 -7.56 16.36
C HIS A 219 0.43 -8.26 17.68
N GLN A 220 -0.50 -9.22 17.68
CA GLN A 220 -1.02 -9.86 18.89
C GLN A 220 -1.50 -8.84 19.95
N ALA A 221 -1.99 -7.68 19.49
CA ALA A 221 -2.52 -6.65 20.35
C ALA A 221 -3.96 -7.00 20.76
N PRO A 222 -4.37 -6.72 22.01
CA PRO A 222 -5.69 -7.10 22.52
C PRO A 222 -6.80 -6.39 21.78
N TYR A 223 -7.92 -7.04 21.52
CA TYR A 223 -9.10 -6.36 20.97
C TYR A 223 -9.83 -5.55 22.05
N ILE A 224 -10.73 -4.67 21.62
CA ILE A 224 -11.71 -4.01 22.47
C ILE A 224 -12.69 -5.11 22.86
N PRO A 225 -12.96 -5.32 24.16
CA PRO A 225 -13.85 -6.39 24.59
C PRO A 225 -15.20 -6.37 23.88
N GLY A 226 -15.60 -7.52 23.36
CA GLY A 226 -16.84 -7.71 22.59
C GLY A 226 -16.67 -7.54 21.09
N THR A 227 -15.54 -7.04 20.60
CA THR A 227 -15.29 -6.86 19.15
C THR A 227 -14.72 -8.11 18.49
N GLU A 228 -14.18 -9.05 19.26
CA GLU A 228 -13.48 -10.27 18.79
C GLU A 228 -14.32 -11.05 17.78
N LEU A 229 -15.60 -11.23 18.09
CA LEU A 229 -16.53 -12.04 17.29
C LEU A 229 -16.88 -11.43 15.92
N HIS A 230 -16.51 -10.16 15.70
CA HIS A 230 -16.80 -9.43 14.46
C HIS A 230 -15.61 -9.39 13.49
N ALA A 231 -14.41 -9.81 13.91
CA ALA A 231 -13.19 -9.67 13.10
C ALA A 231 -13.31 -10.33 11.72
N ASP A 232 -13.60 -11.63 11.68
CA ASP A 232 -13.63 -12.41 10.43
C ASP A 232 -14.73 -11.95 9.46
N VAL A 233 -15.88 -11.51 9.97
CA VAL A 233 -16.96 -11.02 9.12
C VAL A 233 -16.62 -9.65 8.56
N THR A 234 -16.06 -8.76 9.39
CA THR A 234 -15.64 -7.41 8.98
C THR A 234 -14.61 -7.48 7.85
N GLU A 235 -13.60 -8.35 7.98
CA GLU A 235 -12.55 -8.49 6.99
C GLU A 235 -13.04 -9.13 5.69
N ARG A 236 -13.83 -10.21 5.77
CA ARG A 236 -14.43 -10.83 4.59
C ARG A 236 -15.36 -9.87 3.85
N HIS A 237 -16.14 -9.10 4.60
CA HIS A 237 -17.03 -8.11 4.01
C HIS A 237 -16.24 -6.99 3.31
N LEU A 238 -15.15 -6.49 3.92
CA LEU A 238 -14.27 -5.54 3.24
C LEU A 238 -13.65 -6.13 1.97
N GLY A 239 -13.20 -7.39 2.02
CA GLY A 239 -12.68 -8.11 0.86
C GLY A 239 -13.69 -8.20 -0.29
N PHE A 240 -14.95 -8.55 0.03
CA PHE A 240 -16.07 -8.52 -0.91
C PHE A 240 -16.25 -7.14 -1.53
N ARG A 241 -16.27 -6.07 -0.72
CA ARG A 241 -16.42 -4.69 -1.23
C ARG A 241 -15.31 -4.31 -2.20
N PHE A 242 -14.05 -4.63 -1.89
CA PHE A 242 -12.91 -4.33 -2.78
C PHE A 242 -12.95 -5.14 -4.08
N HIS A 243 -13.37 -6.40 -4.02
CA HIS A 243 -13.51 -7.23 -5.21
C HIS A 243 -14.50 -6.62 -6.20
N GLN A 244 -15.66 -6.16 -5.70
CA GLN A 244 -16.68 -5.51 -6.53
C GLN A 244 -16.25 -4.13 -7.05
N LEU A 245 -15.47 -3.36 -6.28
CA LEU A 245 -15.18 -1.96 -6.59
C LEU A 245 -13.90 -1.72 -7.40
N VAL A 246 -12.84 -2.50 -7.15
CA VAL A 246 -11.47 -2.08 -7.51
C VAL A 246 -10.75 -3.08 -8.43
N ALA A 247 -11.04 -4.37 -8.28
CA ALA A 247 -10.24 -5.43 -8.92
C ALA A 247 -10.14 -5.28 -10.46
N GLY A 248 -11.25 -4.96 -11.14
CA GLY A 248 -11.26 -4.79 -12.59
C GLY A 248 -10.49 -3.56 -13.10
N ARG A 249 -10.54 -2.43 -12.38
CA ARG A 249 -9.96 -1.16 -12.84
C ARG A 249 -8.48 -1.01 -12.51
N LEU A 250 -8.03 -1.49 -11.35
CA LEU A 250 -6.60 -1.50 -11.02
C LEU A 250 -5.83 -2.35 -12.04
N MET A 251 -6.35 -3.53 -12.37
CA MET A 251 -5.76 -4.41 -13.39
C MET A 251 -5.74 -3.73 -14.77
N HIS A 252 -6.78 -2.98 -15.13
CA HIS A 252 -6.81 -2.22 -16.38
C HIS A 252 -5.69 -1.16 -16.45
N ASN A 253 -5.46 -0.39 -15.39
CA ASN A 253 -4.40 0.63 -15.38
C ASN A 253 -3.00 0.01 -15.42
N VAL A 254 -2.79 -1.10 -14.70
CA VAL A 254 -1.54 -1.87 -14.78
C VAL A 254 -1.29 -2.38 -16.22
N LEU A 255 -2.34 -2.86 -16.88
CA LEU A 255 -2.27 -3.28 -18.28
C LEU A 255 -2.01 -2.11 -19.25
N LEU A 256 -2.59 -0.94 -19.02
CA LEU A 256 -2.31 0.25 -19.83
C LEU A 256 -0.85 0.70 -19.70
N GLU A 257 -0.27 0.66 -18.50
CA GLU A 257 1.14 0.96 -18.32
C GLU A 257 2.06 -0.10 -18.94
N LEU A 258 1.71 -1.39 -18.85
CA LEU A 258 2.39 -2.46 -19.57
C LEU A 258 2.43 -2.17 -21.08
N LEU A 259 1.34 -1.68 -21.64
CA LEU A 259 1.23 -1.34 -23.07
C LEU A 259 1.97 -0.05 -23.42
N HIS A 260 1.86 1.02 -22.63
CA HIS A 260 2.54 2.29 -22.89
C HIS A 260 4.07 2.17 -22.74
N SER A 261 4.54 1.44 -21.73
CA SER A 261 5.97 1.16 -21.52
C SER A 261 6.60 0.38 -22.68
N SER A 262 5.80 -0.44 -23.38
CA SER A 262 6.24 -1.16 -24.58
C SER A 262 6.38 -0.23 -25.80
N PHE A 263 5.54 0.80 -25.88
CA PHE A 263 5.49 1.73 -27.02
C PHE A 263 6.69 2.69 -27.03
N TRP A 264 7.20 3.09 -25.86
CA TRP A 264 8.41 3.92 -25.74
C TRP A 264 9.71 3.19 -26.09
N ARG A 265 9.71 1.86 -26.26
CA ARG A 265 10.89 1.11 -26.71
C ARG A 265 10.98 0.94 -28.23
N THR A 266 9.88 1.11 -28.96
CA THR A 266 9.87 0.99 -30.43
C THR A 266 10.36 2.23 -31.18
N THR A 267 10.62 3.36 -30.50
CA THR A 267 11.16 4.58 -31.13
C THR A 267 12.66 4.80 -30.92
N ALA A 268 13.36 3.90 -30.21
CA ALA A 268 14.82 3.98 -30.01
C ALA A 268 15.63 3.06 -30.95
N GLU A 269 14.98 2.23 -31.78
CA GLU A 269 15.61 1.42 -32.83
C GLU A 269 14.99 1.75 -34.20
N SER A 270 15.16 2.98 -34.65
CA SER A 270 15.05 3.30 -36.08
C SER A 270 16.19 4.22 -36.47
N SER A 271 17.41 3.68 -36.39
CA SER A 271 18.53 4.13 -37.20
C SER A 271 18.31 3.65 -38.63
N SER A 272 17.54 4.39 -39.44
CA SER A 272 17.65 4.29 -40.89
C SER A 272 18.59 5.39 -41.37
N LEU A 273 19.81 4.97 -41.67
CA LEU A 273 20.85 5.74 -42.32
C LEU A 273 20.97 5.16 -43.73
N VAL A 274 20.44 5.87 -44.73
CA VAL A 274 20.78 5.87 -46.18
C VAL A 274 20.17 7.20 -46.68
N LEU A 275 20.88 8.30 -46.99
CA LEU A 275 21.91 8.60 -48.01
C LEU A 275 21.47 8.22 -49.44
N ASP A 276 21.06 9.26 -50.18
CA ASP A 276 20.56 9.35 -51.56
C ASP A 276 19.17 8.76 -51.86
#